data_AF-A0A968ANQ1-F1
#
_entry.id   AF-A0A968ANQ1-F1
#
_cell.length_a   1.000
_cell.length_b   1.000
_cell.length_c   1.000
_cell.angle_alpha   90.00
_cell.angle_beta   90.00
_cell.angle_gamma   90.00
#
_symmetry.space_group_name_H-M   'P 1'
#
loop_
_entity.id
_entity.type
_entity.pdbx_description
1 polymer ?
#
loop_
_entity_poly.entity_id
_entity_poly.type
_entity_poly.pdbx_seq_one_letter_code
_entity_poly.pdbx_strand_id
1 'polypeptide(L)' 'LYLYKNVRIHLDDVMNLGYFLEFESVISDEVNEQTARHNLNELLENLGNLIGEAQSYSYVDLLLKHQNWQR' A
#
# COMPACT_ATOMS: atom_id res chain seq x y z
N LEU A 1 -11.18 -1.70 -4.67
CA LEU A 1 -10.22 -0.80 -5.34
C LEU A 1 -10.81 0.59 -5.40
N TYR A 2 -10.14 1.58 -4.83
CA TYR A 2 -10.49 3.00 -4.94
C TYR A 2 -9.41 3.74 -5.75
N LEU A 3 -9.77 4.91 -6.30
CA LEU A 3 -8.85 5.75 -7.07
C LEU A 3 -8.85 7.17 -6.51
N TYR A 4 -7.65 7.72 -6.30
CA TYR A 4 -7.42 9.12 -5.99
C TYR A 4 -6.36 9.67 -6.94
N LYS A 5 -6.76 10.51 -7.90
CA LYS A 5 -5.88 10.95 -9.00
C LYS A 5 -5.30 9.71 -9.73
N ASN A 6 -3.97 9.56 -9.76
CA ASN A 6 -3.27 8.39 -10.32
C ASN A 6 -2.90 7.32 -9.28
N VAL A 7 -3.35 7.48 -8.03
CA VAL A 7 -3.08 6.55 -6.93
C VAL A 7 -4.23 5.55 -6.80
N ARG A 8 -3.89 4.27 -6.88
CA ARG A 8 -4.79 3.15 -6.59
C ARG A 8 -4.72 2.82 -5.10
N ILE A 9 -5.87 2.60 -4.49
CA ILE A 9 -6.00 2.30 -3.07
C ILE A 9 -6.66 0.94 -2.91
N HIS A 10 -5.94 0.00 -2.32
CA HIS A 10 -6.37 -1.36 -2.09
C HIS A 10 -6.64 -1.58 -0.61
N LEU A 11 -7.76 -2.20 -0.28
CA LEU A 11 -8.14 -2.60 1.07
C LEU A 11 -8.27 -4.10 1.04
N ASP A 12 -7.25 -4.78 1.54
CA ASP A 12 -7.12 -6.22 1.42
C ASP A 12 -7.36 -6.88 2.79
N ASP A 13 -8.15 -7.95 2.80
CA ASP A 13 -8.24 -8.88 3.92
C ASP A 13 -7.45 -10.14 3.53
N VAL A 14 -6.24 -10.26 4.08
CA VAL A 14 -5.31 -11.33 3.73
C VAL A 14 -5.40 -12.42 4.79
N MET A 15 -5.85 -13.60 4.37
CA MET A 15 -6.00 -14.76 5.24
C MET A 15 -4.71 -15.03 6.03
N ASN A 16 -4.85 -15.13 7.35
CA ASN A 16 -3.76 -15.33 8.33
C ASN A 16 -2.78 -14.16 8.51
N LEU A 17 -2.98 -13.02 7.86
CA LEU A 17 -2.18 -11.80 8.08
C LEU A 17 -3.04 -10.61 8.53
N GLY A 18 -4.34 -10.60 8.24
CA GLY A 18 -5.27 -9.54 8.60
C GLY A 18 -5.45 -8.49 7.51
N TYR A 19 -5.81 -7.27 7.92
CA TYR A 19 -6.15 -6.19 7.00
C TYR A 19 -4.93 -5.37 6.59
N PHE A 20 -4.83 -5.06 5.30
CA PHE A 20 -3.79 -4.21 4.72
C PHE A 20 -4.41 -3.10 3.87
N LEU A 21 -3.69 -1.97 3.84
CA LEU A 21 -3.99 -0.83 2.98
C LEU A 21 -2.77 -0.57 2.11
N GLU A 22 -2.94 -0.70 0.79
CA GLU A 22 -1.87 -0.50 -0.18
C GLU A 22 -2.17 0.70 -1.09
N PHE A 23 -1.11 1.46 -1.40
CA PHE A 23 -1.15 2.62 -2.28
C PHE A 23 -0.18 2.44 -3.45
N GLU A 24 -0.70 2.38 -4.67
CA GLU A 24 0.11 2.33 -5.89
C GLU A 24 -0.06 3.62 -6.70
N SER A 25 1.00 4.41 -6.84
CA SER A 25 0.98 5.59 -7.71
C SER A 25 1.48 5.24 -9.11
N VAL A 26 0.56 5.20 -10.08
CA VAL A 26 0.87 4.74 -11.44
C VAL A 26 1.54 5.85 -12.24
N ILE A 27 2.72 5.56 -12.80
CA ILE A 27 3.42 6.42 -13.76
C ILE A 27 2.95 6.06 -15.17
N SER A 28 2.64 7.06 -15.99
CA SER A 28 2.18 6.91 -17.36
C SER A 28 2.64 8.09 -18.22
N ASP A 29 2.28 8.09 -19.51
CA ASP A 29 2.54 9.23 -20.41
C ASP A 29 1.81 10.52 -19.96
N GLU A 30 0.70 10.39 -19.22
CA GLU A 30 -0.09 11.51 -18.69
C GLU A 30 0.39 11.95 -17.31
N VAL A 31 1.08 11.08 -16.57
CA VAL A 31 1.52 11.32 -15.19
C VAL A 31 2.96 10.87 -15.02
N ASN A 32 3.87 11.84 -15.01
CA ASN A 32 5.29 11.58 -14.78
C ASN A 32 5.57 11.21 -13.31
N GLU A 33 6.80 10.76 -13.03
CA GLU A 33 7.22 10.34 -11.70
C GLU A 33 7.04 11.44 -10.64
N GLN A 34 7.35 12.71 -10.98
CA GLN A 34 7.25 13.81 -10.02
C GLN A 34 5.79 14.03 -9.59
N THR A 35 4.86 14.06 -10.53
CA THR A 35 3.44 14.18 -10.25
C THR A 35 2.90 12.95 -9.52
N ALA A 36 3.32 11.74 -9.91
CA ALA A 36 2.95 10.51 -9.23
C ALA A 36 3.39 10.51 -7.76
N ARG A 37 4.62 10.92 -7.48
CA ARG A 37 5.17 11.04 -6.12
C ARG A 37 4.45 12.11 -5.31
N HIS A 38 4.16 13.27 -5.92
CA HIS A 38 3.42 14.34 -5.26
C HIS A 38 2.02 13.87 -4.83
N ASN A 39 1.27 13.24 -5.73
CA ASN A 39 -0.08 12.76 -5.44
C ASN A 39 -0.09 11.67 -4.34
N LEU A 40 0.92 10.80 -4.32
CA LEU A 40 1.08 9.80 -3.27
C LEU A 40 1.39 10.45 -1.92
N ASN A 41 2.33 11.40 -1.88
CA ASN A 41 2.68 12.10 -0.64
C ASN A 41 1.49 12.87 -0.08
N GLU A 42 0.72 13.56 -0.91
CA GLU A 42 -0.49 14.27 -0.49
C GLU A 42 -1.53 13.30 0.10
N LEU A 43 -1.71 12.12 -0.50
CA LEU A 43 -2.60 11.10 0.06
C LEU A 43 -2.10 10.61 1.43
N LEU A 44 -0.80 10.34 1.55
CA LEU A 44 -0.18 9.89 2.80
C LEU A 44 -0.22 10.96 3.89
N GLU A 45 -0.06 12.24 3.56
CA GLU A 45 -0.18 13.35 4.52
C GLU A 45 -1.61 13.46 5.08
N ASN A 46 -2.62 13.25 4.23
CA ASN A 46 -4.02 13.31 4.64
C ASN A 46 -4.48 12.07 5.43
N LEU A 47 -3.96 10.89 5.08
CA LEU A 47 -4.35 9.62 5.70
C LEU A 47 -3.40 9.13 6.79
N GLY A 48 -2.21 9.74 6.92
CA GLY A 48 -1.11 9.23 7.74
C GLY A 48 -1.47 9.00 9.21
N ASN A 49 -2.34 9.82 9.76
CA ASN A 49 -2.80 9.69 11.16
C ASN A 49 -3.87 8.60 11.37
N LEU A 50 -4.44 8.06 10.28
CA LEU A 50 -5.51 7.06 10.30
C LEU A 50 -5.00 5.66 9.94
N ILE A 51 -3.79 5.56 9.37
CA ILE A 51 -3.22 4.32 8.85
C ILE A 51 -2.09 3.84 9.76
N GLY A 52 -1.89 2.53 9.81
CA GLY A 52 -0.86 1.90 10.64
C GLY A 52 0.56 2.12 10.12
N GLU A 53 1.50 1.37 10.70
CA GLU A 53 2.90 1.39 10.27
C GLU A 53 3.07 0.89 8.83
N ALA A 54 4.03 1.47 8.12
CA ALA A 54 4.38 1.03 6.77
C ALA A 54 4.95 -0.39 6.80
N GLN A 55 4.45 -1.24 5.91
CA GLN A 55 4.90 -2.62 5.75
C GLN A 55 5.89 -2.72 4.59
N SER A 56 7.09 -3.25 4.85
CA SER A 56 8.19 -3.33 3.87
C SER A 56 8.26 -4.66 3.11
N TYR A 57 7.47 -5.66 3.51
CA TYR A 57 7.48 -7.01 2.93
C TYR A 57 6.21 -7.31 2.15
N SER A 58 6.33 -8.14 1.11
CA SER A 58 5.17 -8.63 0.38
C SER A 58 4.33 -9.59 1.25
N TYR A 59 3.07 -9.82 0.87
CA TYR A 59 2.22 -10.79 1.56
C TYR A 59 2.83 -12.20 1.59
N VAL A 60 3.53 -12.61 0.51
CA VAL A 60 4.19 -13.92 0.45
C VAL A 60 5.30 -14.01 1.49
N ASP A 61 6.14 -12.98 1.61
CA ASP A 61 7.22 -12.94 2.59
C ASP A 61 6.68 -12.97 4.02
N LEU A 62 5.60 -12.23 4.28
CA LEU A 62 4.93 -12.21 5.59
C LEU A 62 4.33 -13.57 5.94
N LEU A 63 3.67 -14.24 4.99
CA LEU A 63 3.11 -15.58 5.18
C LEU A 63 4.21 -16.60 5.49
N LEU A 64 5.31 -16.59 4.73
CA LEU A 64 6.45 -17.47 4.95
C LEU A 64 7.09 -17.23 6.33
N LYS A 65 7.23 -15.96 6.73
CA LYS A 65 7.69 -15.62 8.08
C LYS A 65 6.72 -16.16 9.13
N HIS A 66 5.43 -15.91 9.01
CA HIS A 66 4.43 -16.33 9.98
C HIS A 66 4.37 -17.86 10.16
N GLN A 67 4.54 -18.63 9.08
CA GLN A 67 4.59 -20.11 9.15
C GLN A 67 5.83 -20.63 9.88
N ASN A 68 6.98 -19.97 9.73
CA ASN A 68 8.22 -20.37 10.40
C ASN A 68 8.19 -20.11 11.91
N TRP A 69 7.34 -19.20 12.40
CA TRP A 69 7.15 -18.95 13.84
C TRP A 69 6.18 -19.95 14.51
N GLN A 70 5.41 -20.70 13.71
CA GLN A 70 4.45 -21.69 14.20
C GLN A 70 5.01 -23.12 14.23
N ARG A 71 6.30 -23.30 13.93
CA ARG A 71 7.06 -24.56 14.02
C ARG A 71 8.05 -24.50 15.17
#